data_AF-A0A348W852-F1
#
_entry.id   AF-A0A348W852-F1
#
_cell.length_a   1.000
_cell.length_b   1.000
_cell.length_c   1.000
_cell.angle_alpha   90.00
_cell.angle_beta   90.00
_cell.angle_gamma   90.00
#
_symmetry.space_group_name_H-M   'P 1'
#
loop_
_entity.id
_entity.type
_entity.pdbx_description
1 polymer ?
#
loop_
_entity_poly.entity_id
_entity_poly.type
_entity_poly.pdbx_seq_one_letter_code
_entity_poly.pdbx_strand_id
1 'polypeptide(L)'
;MTSTITDYSRARYTVKAFNPDRRISDADMAKVRDLLRLSPSSTNLQPWYFVIASTEEGKARVAKSAETKFPFNAPSIKKASHVIVFASRLELTEDYLQKVLAQEEADG
;
A
#
# COMPACT_ATOMS: atom_id res chain seq x y z
N MET A 1 -15.85 24.94 -8.07
CA MET A 1 -16.28 24.35 -6.78
C MET A 1 -15.17 23.42 -6.31
N THR A 2 -14.71 23.55 -5.08
CA THR A 2 -13.69 22.66 -4.51
C THR A 2 -14.35 21.33 -4.14
N SER A 3 -13.85 20.20 -4.66
CA SER A 3 -14.34 18.88 -4.28
C SER A 3 -14.05 18.59 -2.81
N THR A 4 -15.02 17.98 -2.12
CA THR A 4 -14.94 17.58 -0.72
C THR A 4 -14.51 16.11 -0.58
N ILE A 5 -14.18 15.67 0.64
CA ILE A 5 -13.76 14.28 0.89
C ILE A 5 -14.85 13.26 0.54
N THR A 6 -16.13 13.63 0.68
CA THR A 6 -17.26 12.75 0.34
C THR A 6 -17.43 12.61 -1.17
N ASP A 7 -17.09 13.63 -1.95
CA ASP A 7 -17.12 13.56 -3.43
C ASP A 7 -16.14 12.51 -3.95
N TYR A 8 -14.90 12.52 -3.45
CA TYR A 8 -13.90 11.51 -3.81
C TYR A 8 -14.32 10.10 -3.40
N SER A 9 -14.97 9.97 -2.24
CA SER A 9 -15.44 8.68 -1.72
C SER A 9 -16.58 8.09 -2.56
N ARG A 10 -17.47 8.93 -3.11
CA ARG A 10 -18.53 8.51 -4.04
C ARG A 10 -18.01 8.21 -5.44
N ALA A 11 -17.01 8.96 -5.91
CA ALA A 11 -16.48 8.82 -7.26
C ALA A 11 -15.54 7.62 -7.42
N ARG A 12 -14.79 7.24 -6.37
CA ARG A 12 -13.87 6.09 -6.45
C ARG A 12 -14.65 4.77 -6.57
N TYR A 13 -14.06 3.81 -7.27
CA TYR A 13 -14.57 2.45 -7.40
C TYR A 13 -13.43 1.44 -7.55
N THR A 14 -13.73 0.15 -7.38
CA THR A 14 -12.76 -0.92 -7.60
C THR A 14 -12.58 -1.18 -9.09
N VAL A 15 -11.48 -0.69 -9.64
CA VAL A 15 -11.09 -0.89 -11.04
C VAL A 15 -10.87 -2.38 -11.34
N LYS A 16 -11.43 -2.86 -12.46
CA LYS A 16 -11.33 -4.27 -12.89
C LYS A 16 -10.33 -4.52 -14.02
N ALA A 17 -9.92 -3.47 -14.73
CA ALA A 17 -8.90 -3.53 -15.78
C ALA A 17 -8.17 -2.19 -15.85
N PHE A 18 -6.84 -2.23 -15.90
CA PHE A 18 -5.98 -1.05 -15.96
C PHE A 18 -5.41 -0.87 -17.38
N ASN A 19 -5.20 0.40 -17.76
CA ASN A 19 -4.45 0.74 -18.97
C ASN A 19 -2.94 0.70 -18.65
N PRO A 20 -2.15 -0.20 -19.27
CA PRO A 20 -0.72 -0.35 -19.00
C PRO A 20 0.13 0.83 -19.46
N ASP A 21 -0.37 1.65 -20.40
CA ASP A 21 0.33 2.81 -20.95
C ASP A 21 0.21 4.05 -20.04
N ARG A 22 -0.63 3.98 -19.00
CA ARG A 22 -0.80 5.07 -18.03
C ARG A 22 -0.03 4.78 -16.75
N ARG A 23 0.99 5.59 -16.50
CA ARG A 23 1.78 5.57 -15.26
C ARG A 23 1.37 6.70 -14.31
N ILE A 24 1.39 6.42 -13.02
CA ILE A 24 1.33 7.43 -11.95
C ILE A 24 2.69 8.12 -11.89
N SER A 25 2.71 9.44 -11.79
CA SER A 25 3.94 10.23 -11.69
C SER A 25 4.71 9.91 -10.41
N ASP A 26 6.04 10.10 -10.42
CA ASP A 26 6.86 9.92 -9.22
C ASP A 26 6.46 10.88 -8.09
N ALA A 27 6.07 12.11 -8.44
CA ALA A 27 5.58 13.11 -7.49
C ALA A 27 4.29 12.67 -6.78
N ASP A 28 3.35 12.06 -7.50
CA ASP A 28 2.13 11.54 -6.88
C ASP A 28 2.39 10.24 -6.13
N MET A 29 3.30 9.39 -6.60
CA MET A 29 3.72 8.21 -5.84
C MET A 29 4.44 8.57 -4.54
N ALA A 30 5.17 9.69 -4.48
CA ALA A 30 5.72 10.20 -3.23
C ALA A 30 4.61 10.53 -2.23
N LYS A 31 3.55 11.21 -2.67
CA LYS A 31 2.37 11.47 -1.82
C LYS A 31 1.70 10.17 -1.36
N VAL A 32 1.57 9.17 -2.23
CA VAL A 32 1.02 7.85 -1.84
C VAL A 32 1.89 7.20 -0.77
N ARG A 33 3.23 7.25 -0.90
CA ARG A 33 4.15 6.71 0.12
C ARG A 33 4.00 7.44 1.45
N ASP A 34 3.86 8.77 1.43
CA ASP A 34 3.62 9.55 2.64
C ASP A 34 2.29 9.19 3.31
N LEU A 35 1.21 9.04 2.54
CA LEU A 35 -0.09 8.60 3.08
C LEU A 35 0.00 7.23 3.77
N LEU A 36 0.74 6.28 3.17
CA LEU A 36 0.96 4.97 3.77
C LEU A 36 1.79 5.05 5.06
N ARG A 37 2.86 5.85 5.05
CA ARG A 37 3.77 6.02 6.19
C ARG A 37 3.11 6.75 7.36
N LEU A 38 2.26 7.74 7.09
CA LEU A 38 1.61 8.58 8.09
C LEU A 38 0.29 8.00 8.62
N SER A 39 -0.09 6.78 8.19
CA SER A 39 -1.26 6.12 8.75
C SER A 39 -1.09 5.91 10.25
N PRO A 40 -2.08 6.24 11.10
CA PRO A 40 -2.00 5.96 12.52
C PRO A 40 -2.19 4.48 12.82
N SER A 41 -1.65 4.02 13.94
CA SER A 41 -1.85 2.68 14.48
C SER A 41 -1.85 2.71 16.00
N SER A 42 -2.49 1.72 16.64
CA SER A 42 -2.44 1.56 18.10
C SER A 42 -1.00 1.63 18.62
N THR A 43 -0.78 2.41 19.68
CA THR A 43 0.54 2.64 20.33
C THR A 43 1.66 2.92 19.32
N ASN A 44 1.33 3.62 18.23
CA ASN A 44 2.23 3.91 17.11
C ASN A 44 3.06 2.71 16.58
N LEU A 45 2.52 1.50 16.74
CA LEU A 45 3.25 0.25 16.51
C LEU A 45 3.71 0.07 15.07
N GLN A 46 2.98 0.65 14.12
CA GLN A 46 3.23 0.62 12.68
C GLN A 46 3.65 -0.79 12.20
N PRO A 47 2.88 -1.86 12.52
CA PRO A 47 3.31 -3.24 12.29
C PRO A 47 3.19 -3.64 10.82
N TRP A 48 3.26 -2.68 9.89
CA TRP A 48 3.11 -2.89 8.46
C TRP A 48 4.44 -2.76 7.73
N TYR A 49 4.50 -3.39 6.56
CA TYR A 49 5.52 -3.16 5.54
C TYR A 49 4.83 -3.10 4.18
N PHE A 50 5.24 -2.16 3.34
CA PHE A 50 4.66 -1.96 2.01
C PHE A 50 5.66 -2.34 0.93
N VAL A 51 5.38 -3.40 0.18
CA VAL A 51 6.13 -3.71 -1.05
C VAL A 51 5.46 -2.98 -2.20
N ILE A 52 6.17 -2.04 -2.82
CA ILE A 52 5.67 -1.28 -3.96
C ILE A 52 6.37 -1.80 -5.23
N ALA A 53 5.65 -2.58 -6.03
CA ALA A 53 6.12 -3.08 -7.31
C ALA A 53 5.71 -2.12 -8.44
N SER A 54 6.71 -1.49 -9.08
CA SER A 54 6.52 -0.59 -10.23
C SER A 54 7.01 -1.19 -11.55
N THR A 55 8.03 -2.06 -11.50
CA THR A 55 8.60 -2.72 -12.69
C THR A 55 7.72 -3.89 -13.15
N GLU A 56 7.88 -4.28 -14.42
CA GLU A 56 7.14 -5.41 -14.97
C GLU A 56 7.51 -6.72 -14.25
N GLU A 57 8.78 -6.92 -13.91
CA GLU A 57 9.27 -8.08 -13.17
C GLU A 57 8.71 -8.11 -11.75
N GLY A 58 8.68 -6.96 -11.08
CA GLY A 58 8.11 -6.83 -9.74
C GLY A 58 6.63 -7.18 -9.72
N LYS A 59 5.84 -6.61 -10.66
CA LYS A 59 4.41 -6.92 -10.78
C LYS A 59 4.16 -8.37 -11.17
N ALA A 60 4.99 -8.94 -12.05
CA ALA A 60 4.90 -10.36 -12.41
C ALA A 60 5.16 -11.27 -11.20
N ARG A 61 6.13 -10.95 -10.34
CA ARG A 61 6.38 -11.68 -9.09
C ARG A 61 5.18 -11.65 -8.16
N VAL A 62 4.53 -10.48 -8.00
CA VAL A 62 3.30 -10.38 -7.18
C VAL A 62 2.17 -11.20 -7.81
N ALA A 63 2.00 -11.15 -9.13
CA ALA A 63 0.91 -11.83 -9.83
C ALA A 63 0.91 -13.36 -9.63
N LYS A 64 2.08 -13.99 -9.44
CA LYS A 64 2.20 -15.43 -9.14
C LYS A 64 1.32 -15.87 -7.95
N SER A 65 1.15 -15.00 -6.94
CA SER A 65 0.28 -15.26 -5.78
C SER A 65 -1.20 -15.42 -6.14
N ALA A 66 -1.64 -14.80 -7.24
CA ALA A 66 -3.03 -14.84 -7.69
C ALA A 66 -3.27 -15.93 -8.74
N GLU A 67 -2.26 -16.34 -9.50
CA GLU A 67 -2.40 -17.21 -10.67
C GLU A 67 -3.10 -18.55 -10.38
N THR A 68 -2.88 -19.17 -9.21
CA THR A 68 -3.53 -20.44 -8.86
C THR A 68 -4.93 -20.27 -8.26
N LYS A 69 -5.07 -19.42 -7.24
CA LYS A 69 -6.32 -19.32 -6.45
C LYS A 69 -7.28 -18.25 -6.96
N PHE A 70 -6.77 -17.19 -7.57
CA PHE A 70 -7.53 -16.01 -7.99
C PHE A 70 -7.07 -15.50 -9.37
N PRO A 71 -7.06 -16.35 -10.41
CA PRO A 71 -6.45 -16.02 -11.70
C PRO A 71 -7.04 -14.76 -12.36
N PHE A 72 -8.31 -14.44 -12.06
CA PHE A 72 -8.99 -13.24 -12.55
C PHE A 72 -8.34 -11.92 -12.08
N ASN A 73 -7.53 -11.93 -11.01
CA ASN A 73 -6.82 -10.74 -10.53
C ASN A 73 -5.47 -10.51 -11.23
N ALA A 74 -4.86 -11.55 -11.81
CA ALA A 74 -3.53 -11.47 -12.40
C ALA A 74 -3.41 -10.41 -13.52
N PRO A 75 -4.39 -10.25 -14.45
CA PRO A 75 -4.34 -9.20 -15.46
C PRO A 75 -4.26 -7.79 -14.86
N SER A 76 -5.03 -7.53 -13.79
CA SER A 76 -5.02 -6.23 -13.11
C SER A 76 -3.70 -5.94 -12.41
N ILE A 77 -3.13 -6.95 -11.73
CA ILE A 77 -1.82 -6.83 -11.08
C ILE A 77 -0.74 -6.50 -12.11
N LYS A 78 -0.71 -7.21 -13.25
CA LYS A 78 0.32 -7.01 -14.29
C LYS A 78 0.17 -5.66 -15.01
N LYS A 79 -1.06 -5.22 -15.27
CA LYS A 79 -1.34 -3.99 -16.05
C LYS A 79 -1.38 -2.70 -15.23
N ALA A 80 -1.44 -2.77 -13.90
CA ALA A 80 -1.43 -1.56 -13.07
C ALA A 80 -0.09 -0.80 -13.19
N SER A 81 -0.13 0.51 -12.96
CA SER A 81 1.08 1.34 -12.89
C SER A 81 1.99 0.92 -11.72
N HIS A 82 1.38 0.62 -10.58
CA HIS A 82 2.03 0.24 -9.33
C HIS A 82 1.14 -0.77 -8.61
N VAL A 83 1.74 -1.73 -7.93
CA VAL A 83 1.04 -2.68 -7.06
C VAL A 83 1.64 -2.55 -5.68
N ILE A 84 0.79 -2.31 -4.68
CA ILE A 84 1.20 -2.18 -3.28
C ILE A 84 0.70 -3.41 -2.54
N VAL A 85 1.64 -4.22 -2.05
CA VAL A 85 1.34 -5.34 -1.16
C VAL A 85 1.48 -4.85 0.27
N PHE A 86 0.39 -4.93 1.01
CA PHE A 86 0.33 -4.67 2.44
C PHE A 86 0.74 -5.95 3.16
N ALA A 87 1.86 -5.92 3.87
CA ALA A 87 2.31 -6.98 4.73
C ALA A 87 2.22 -6.52 6.19
N SER A 88 1.94 -7.44 7.10
CA SER A 88 2.04 -7.19 8.54
C SER A 88 3.17 -8.01 9.15
N ARG A 89 3.71 -7.52 10.25
CA ARG A 89 4.44 -8.36 11.20
C ARG A 89 3.49 -9.46 11.69
N LEU A 90 3.97 -10.70 11.72
CA LEU A 90 3.20 -11.82 12.27
C LEU A 90 3.34 -11.90 13.80
N GLU A 91 4.48 -11.46 14.30
CA GLU A 91 4.82 -11.46 15.72
C GLU A 91 5.42 -10.11 16.10
N LEU A 92 5.15 -9.71 17.35
CA LEU A 92 5.73 -8.54 17.98
C LEU A 92 6.67 -9.06 19.06
N THR A 93 7.97 -8.89 18.83
CA THR A 93 8.96 -9.21 19.84
C THR A 93 8.91 -8.17 20.95
N GLU A 94 9.23 -8.59 22.18
CA GLU A 94 9.31 -7.69 23.32
C GLU A 94 10.25 -6.51 23.04
N ASP A 95 11.43 -6.77 22.48
CA ASP A 95 12.40 -5.74 22.10
C ASP A 95 11.83 -4.69 21.15
N TYR A 96 10.99 -5.11 20.19
CA TYR A 96 10.35 -4.17 19.26
C TYR A 96 9.33 -3.30 19.98
N LEU A 97 8.49 -3.92 20.82
CA LEU A 97 7.48 -3.20 21.59
C LEU A 97 8.11 -2.20 22.54
N GLN A 98 9.13 -2.60 23.32
CA GLN A 98 9.83 -1.71 24.25
C GLN A 98 10.49 -0.54 23.53
N LYS A 99 11.07 -0.77 22.34
CA LYS A 99 11.60 0.32 21.52
C LYS A 99 10.52 1.31 21.10
N VAL A 100 9.34 0.84 20.70
CA VAL A 100 8.23 1.71 20.31
C VAL A 100 7.73 2.52 21.50
N LEU A 101 7.49 1.87 22.64
CA LEU A 101 6.99 2.54 23.85
C LEU A 101 7.97 3.59 24.38
N ALA A 102 9.28 3.29 24.37
CA ALA A 102 10.29 4.26 24.74
C ALA A 102 10.33 5.49 23.81
N GLN A 103 10.02 5.30 22.52
CA GLN A 103 9.89 6.42 21.59
C GLN A 103 8.62 7.23 21.85
N GLU A 104 7.48 6.57 22.11
CA GLU A 104 6.24 7.26 22.48
C GLU A 104 6.43 8.12 23.73
N GLU A 105 7.09 7.59 24.77
CA GLU A 105 7.39 8.36 25.99
C GLU A 105 8.29 9.58 25.71
N ALA A 106 9.25 9.47 24.78
CA ALA A 106 10.12 10.58 24.39
C ALA A 106 9.41 11.67 23.56
N ASP A 107 8.35 11.29 22.83
CA ASP A 107 7.60 12.19 21.96
C ASP A 107 6.54 13.03 22.73
N GLY A 108 6.11 12.56 23.93
CA GLY A 108 5.17 13.25 24.84
C GLY A 108 3.70 12.92 24.62
#